data_AF-A0A9E2JK47-F1
#
_entry.id   AF-A0A9E2JK47-F1
#
_cell.length_a   1.000
_cell.length_b   1.000
_cell.length_c   1.000
_cell.angle_alpha   90.00
_cell.angle_beta   90.00
_cell.angle_gamma   90.00
#
_symmetry.space_group_name_H-M   'P 1'
#
loop_
_entity.id
_entity.type
_entity.pdbx_description
1 polymer ?
#
loop_
_entity_poly.entity_id
_entity_poly.type
_entity_poly.pdbx_seq_one_letter_code
_entity_poly.pdbx_strand_id
1 'polypeptide(L)' 'MSDIKAMYRRVMDDHFPDDMTITLGETTLVYRKQSWKIQEADGSVVEKGLRYGENPGQEAALYKLVNGNLTLAGVEFIG' A
#
# COMPACT_ATOMS: atom_id res chain seq x y z
N MET A 1 9.64 13.85 28.58
CA MET A 1 9.09 14.48 27.36
C MET A 1 9.92 14.17 26.12
N SER A 2 10.44 12.95 26.01
CA SER A 2 11.37 12.53 24.97
C SER A 2 10.99 11.12 24.56
N ASP A 3 9.91 10.98 23.78
CA ASP A 3 9.70 9.73 23.04
C ASP A 3 8.64 9.79 21.94
N ILE A 4 7.74 10.78 21.97
CA ILE A 4 6.73 10.93 20.91
C ILE A 4 7.39 11.09 19.54
N LYS A 5 8.45 11.90 19.44
CA LYS A 5 9.20 12.08 18.18
C LYS A 5 9.92 10.80 17.71
N ALA A 6 10.26 9.88 18.62
CA ALA A 6 10.89 8.62 18.25
C ALA A 6 9.87 7.62 17.69
N MET A 7 8.62 7.66 18.19
CA MET A 7 7.51 6.88 17.63
C MET A 7 7.22 7.23 16.17
N TYR A 8 7.40 8.49 15.76
CA TYR A 8 7.29 8.90 14.35
C TYR A 8 8.46 8.43 13.47
N ARG A 9 9.60 8.05 14.05
CA ARG A 9 10.79 7.57 13.32
C ARG A 9 10.84 6.06 13.16
N ARG A 10 10.19 5.30 14.07
CA ARG A 10 9.96 3.87 13.86
C ARG A 10 8.84 3.72 12.84
N VAL A 11 9.25 3.49 11.60
CA VAL A 11 8.39 2.99 10.53
C VAL A 11 7.79 1.67 11.04
N MET A 12 6.61 1.73 11.65
CA MET A 12 5.82 0.55 11.99
C MET A 12 5.39 -0.07 10.66
N ASP A 13 5.97 -1.21 10.29
CA ASP A 13 5.46 -1.98 9.17
C ASP A 13 3.98 -2.30 9.44
N ASP A 14 3.13 -2.01 8.45
CA ASP A 14 1.73 -2.40 8.53
C ASP A 14 1.59 -3.93 8.43
N HIS A 15 0.51 -4.46 8.99
CA HIS A 15 0.24 -5.90 8.97
C HIS A 15 -0.61 -6.33 7.77
N PHE A 16 -0.81 -5.46 6.78
CA PHE A 16 -1.63 -5.80 5.63
C PHE A 16 -0.88 -6.72 4.66
N PRO A 17 -1.55 -7.71 4.04
CA PRO A 17 -0.92 -8.65 3.13
C PRO A 17 -0.43 -7.98 1.85
N ASP A 18 0.58 -8.53 1.19
CA ASP A 18 1.07 -7.95 -0.08
C ASP A 18 0.07 -8.08 -1.23
N ASP A 19 -0.83 -9.06 -1.16
CA ASP A 19 -1.85 -9.34 -2.16
C ASP A 19 -3.26 -9.26 -1.54
N MET A 20 -4.19 -8.64 -2.25
CA MET A 20 -5.60 -8.56 -1.87
C MET A 20 -6.47 -8.97 -3.06
N THR A 21 -7.45 -9.82 -2.81
CA THR A 21 -8.42 -10.25 -3.84
C THR A 21 -9.83 -9.85 -3.44
N ILE A 22 -10.59 -9.26 -4.36
CA ILE A 22 -12.01 -8.94 -4.20
C ILE A 22 -12.79 -9.68 -5.29
N THR A 23 -13.76 -10.51 -4.89
CA THR A 23 -14.62 -11.24 -5.82
C THR A 23 -16.04 -10.66 -5.81
N LEU A 24 -16.53 -10.28 -6.98
CA LEU A 24 -17.86 -9.72 -7.22
C LEU A 24 -18.60 -10.62 -8.23
N GLY A 25 -19.47 -11.50 -7.73
CA GLY A 25 -20.09 -12.53 -8.56
C GLY A 25 -19.02 -13.45 -9.17
N GLU A 26 -18.94 -13.51 -10.51
CA GLU A 26 -17.95 -14.29 -11.25
C GLU A 26 -16.65 -13.50 -11.55
N THR A 27 -16.60 -12.21 -11.21
CA THR A 27 -15.43 -11.37 -11.47
C THR A 27 -14.49 -11.37 -10.27
N THR A 28 -13.19 -11.60 -10.51
CA THR A 28 -12.16 -11.57 -9.48
C THR A 28 -11.16 -10.46 -9.78
N LEU A 29 -11.09 -9.48 -8.89
CA LEU A 29 -10.13 -8.36 -8.90
C LEU A 29 -8.95 -8.69 -8.00
N VAL A 30 -7.74 -8.63 -8.54
CA VAL A 30 -6.48 -8.90 -7.85
C VAL A 30 -5.71 -7.59 -7.71
N TYR A 31 -5.32 -7.28 -6.49
CA TYR A 31 -4.58 -6.08 -6.13
C TYR A 31 -3.26 -6.42 -5.46
N ARG A 32 -2.25 -5.59 -5.69
CA ARG A 32 -0.96 -5.63 -5.01
C ARG A 32 -0.81 -4.39 -4.12
N LYS A 33 -0.30 -4.58 -2.90
CA LYS A 33 0.06 -3.48 -1.99
C LYS A 33 1.14 -2.62 -2.66
N GLN A 34 0.92 -1.31 -2.67
CA GLN A 34 1.88 -0.36 -3.21
C GLN A 34 2.85 0.13 -2.13
N SER A 35 4.11 0.04 -2.50
CA SER A 35 5.25 0.58 -1.78
C SER A 35 6.11 1.42 -2.73
N TRP A 36 6.91 2.32 -2.15
CA TRP A 36 7.87 3.14 -2.87
C TRP A 36 9.24 3.02 -2.22
N LYS A 37 10.26 2.93 -3.06
CA LYS A 37 11.67 3.02 -2.64
C LYS A 37 12.02 4.49 -2.46
N ILE A 38 12.33 4.88 -1.23
CA ILE A 38 12.70 6.24 -0.85
C ILE A 38 14.18 6.22 -0.48
N GLN A 39 14.96 7.11 -1.09
CA GLN A 39 16.35 7.34 -0.70
C GLN A 39 16.39 8.26 0.52
N GLU A 40 17.09 7.83 1.57
CA GLU A 40 17.34 8.63 2.77
C GLU A 40 18.65 9.43 2.60
N ALA A 41 18.85 10.43 3.45
CA ALA A 41 20.00 11.34 3.36
C ALA A 41 21.35 10.64 3.59
N ASP A 42 21.37 9.48 4.23
CA ASP A 42 22.55 8.65 4.45
C ASP A 42 22.90 7.73 3.25
N GLY A 43 22.11 7.79 2.17
CA GLY A 43 22.28 6.97 0.98
C GLY A 43 21.61 5.59 1.06
N SER A 44 20.97 5.25 2.18
CA SER A 44 20.17 4.04 2.27
C SER A 44 18.87 4.15 1.47
N VAL A 45 18.35 3.01 1.01
CA VAL A 45 17.03 2.92 0.36
C VAL A 45 16.10 2.18 1.31
N VAL A 46 14.98 2.82 1.63
CA VAL A 46 13.92 2.26 2.44
C VAL A 46 12.66 2.10 1.60
N GLU A 47 11.93 1.02 1.82
CA GLU A 47 10.65 0.77 1.15
C GLU A 47 9.52 1.18 2.09
N LYS A 48 8.61 2.06 1.63
CA LYS A 48 7.49 2.57 2.45
C LYS A 48 6.17 2.52 1.68
N GLY A 49 5.10 2.10 2.33
CA GLY A 49 3.72 2.20 1.84
C GLY A 49 3.04 3.54 2.16
N LEU A 50 1.80 3.72 1.70
CA LEU A 50 0.98 4.90 2.00
C LEU A 50 0.47 4.86 3.44
N ARG A 51 0.68 5.93 4.22
CA ARG A 51 0.11 6.07 5.58
C ARG A 51 -1.03 7.08 5.60
N TYR A 52 -2.11 6.76 6.31
CA TYR A 52 -3.16 7.74 6.62
C TYR A 52 -2.83 8.47 7.92
N GLY A 53 -2.54 9.76 7.81
CA GLY A 53 -2.54 10.70 8.93
C GLY A 53 -1.33 10.62 9.88
N GLU A 54 -1.40 11.45 10.92
CA GLU A 54 -0.34 11.60 11.94
C GLU A 54 -0.46 10.60 13.09
N ASN A 55 -1.45 9.68 13.07
CA ASN A 55 -1.67 8.73 14.16
C ASN A 55 -0.85 7.44 13.94
N PRO A 56 0.23 7.20 14.71
CA PRO A 56 1.12 6.06 14.51
C PRO A 56 0.45 4.69 14.78
N GLY A 57 -0.73 4.69 15.43
CA GLY A 57 -1.49 3.48 15.73
C GLY A 57 -2.55 3.12 14.68
N GLN A 58 -2.72 3.92 13.63
CA GLN A 58 -3.68 3.64 12.57
C GLN A 58 -2.95 3.20 11.30
N GLU A 59 -2.89 1.89 11.11
CA GLU A 59 -2.31 1.30 9.91
C GLU A 59 -3.21 1.59 8.70
N ALA A 60 -2.57 1.89 7.56
CA ALA A 60 -3.24 1.93 6.26
C ALA A 60 -2.30 1.42 5.18
N ALA A 61 -2.88 0.94 4.08
CA ALA A 61 -2.15 0.49 2.89
C ALA A 61 -2.91 0.91 1.64
N LEU A 62 -2.17 1.26 0.58
CA LEU A 62 -2.72 1.49 -0.75
C LEU A 62 -2.54 0.23 -1.58
N TYR A 63 -3.58 -0.17 -2.30
CA TYR A 63 -3.55 -1.32 -3.19
C TYR A 63 -3.80 -0.88 -4.63
N LYS A 64 -2.96 -1.34 -5.56
CA LYS A 64 -3.11 -1.12 -7.00
C LYS A 64 -3.74 -2.35 -7.63
N LEU A 65 -4.75 -2.15 -8.49
CA LEU A 65 -5.31 -3.22 -9.32
C LEU A 65 -4.23 -3.71 -10.29
N VAL A 66 -3.88 -4.99 -10.23
CA VAL A 66 -2.86 -5.61 -11.08
C VAL A 66 -3.43 -6.65 -12.04
N ASN A 67 -4.61 -7.19 -11.73
CA ASN A 67 -5.38 -8.05 -12.61
C ASN A 67 -6.84 -8.00 -12.19
N GLY A 68 -7.79 -8.27 -13.08
CA GLY A 68 -9.19 -8.26 -12.65
C GLY A 68 -10.22 -8.77 -13.63
N ASN A 69 -9.81 -9.13 -14.86
CA ASN A 69 -10.72 -9.45 -15.96
C ASN A 69 -11.90 -8.45 -16.04
N LEU A 70 -11.64 -7.18 -15.70
CA LEU A 70 -12.65 -6.14 -15.61
C LEU A 70 -13.08 -5.79 -17.03
N THR A 71 -14.10 -6.49 -17.53
CA THR A 71 -14.68 -6.21 -18.84
C THR A 71 -15.68 -5.06 -18.65
N LEU A 72 -15.21 -3.81 -18.65
CA LEU A 72 -16.08 -2.64 -18.63
C LEU A 72 -16.70 -2.45 -20.02
N ALA A 73 -17.79 -3.15 -20.33
CA ALA A 73 -18.58 -2.93 -21.54
C ALA A 73 -17.76 -2.85 -22.86
N GLY A 74 -16.72 -3.69 -23.00
CA GLY A 74 -15.85 -3.73 -24.18
C GLY A 74 -14.65 -2.78 -24.15
N VAL A 75 -14.39 -2.10 -23.02
CA VAL A 75 -13.20 -1.27 -22.81
C VAL A 75 -12.15 -2.09 -22.07
N GLU A 76 -10.92 -2.08 -22.59
CA GLU A 76 -9.75 -2.76 -22.03
C GLU A 76 -8.87 -1.76 -21.27
N PHE A 77 -8.31 -2.20 -20.14
CA PHE A 77 -7.32 -1.41 -19.40
C PHE A 77 -5.96 -1.48 -20.10
N ILE A 78 -5.52 -0.36 -20.68
CA ILE A 78 -4.21 -0.21 -21.30
C ILE A 78 -3.23 0.32 -20.24
N GLY A 79 -2.84 -0.56 -19.31
CA GLY A 79 -1.95 -0.25 -18.19
C GLY A 79 -0.48 -0.36 -18.51
#